data_AF-A0AAW8IBD8-F1
#
_entry.id   AF-A0AAW8IBD8-F1
#
_cell.length_a   1.000
_cell.length_b   1.000
_cell.length_c   1.000
_cell.angle_alpha   90.00
_cell.angle_beta   90.00
_cell.angle_gamma   90.00
#
_symmetry.space_group_name_H-M   'P 1'
#
loop_
_entity.id
_entity.type
_entity.pdbx_description
1 polymer ?
#
loop_
_entity_poly.entity_id
_entity_poly.type
_entity_poly.pdbx_seq_one_letter_code
_entity_poly.pdbx_strand_id
1 'polypeptide(L)'
;MKELILKKITLRKRWSLSIFITCIILMWAGLFILLYYAFSDDNSYLNFPFLLILFICLVFSTLGIYMFKFFNAYITTVNQLSEKESSIFVGQGILRPFAEQWLPSFIIYQDKVQFFKIFNQPAYTFTDIKSIHFKRFNFTRSRQDCRITIQLVNGTKHHYHVHGNLTQRIYLKNEALAGNPKIMIDDQYA
;
A
#
# COMPACT_ATOMS: atom_id res chain seq x y z
N MET A 1 11.63 15.18 12.81
CA MET A 1 10.82 13.93 12.72
C MET A 1 10.40 13.61 11.30
N LYS A 2 9.62 14.49 10.67
CA LYS A 2 9.15 14.38 9.28
C LYS A 2 10.26 14.11 8.26
N GLU A 3 11.38 14.83 8.36
CA GLU A 3 12.55 14.63 7.49
C GLU A 3 13.13 13.21 7.57
N LEU A 4 13.17 12.63 8.78
CA LEU A 4 13.65 11.26 8.99
C LEU A 4 12.71 10.23 8.35
N ILE A 5 11.39 10.42 8.46
CA ILE A 5 10.39 9.58 7.79
C ILE A 5 10.58 9.64 6.27
N LEU A 6 10.66 10.86 5.72
CA LEU A 6 10.84 11.09 4.28
C LEU A 6 12.13 10.46 3.76
N LYS A 7 13.24 10.59 4.51
CA LYS A 7 14.53 9.97 4.14
C LYS A 7 14.41 8.44 4.07
N LYS A 8 13.74 7.81 5.05
CA LYS A 8 13.53 6.34 5.07
C LYS A 8 12.61 5.87 3.94
N ILE A 9 11.50 6.57 3.68
CA ILE A 9 10.57 6.25 2.58
C ILE A 9 11.25 6.43 1.22
N THR A 10 11.99 7.53 1.04
CA THR A 10 12.70 7.81 -0.22
C THR A 10 13.79 6.78 -0.48
N LEU A 11 14.51 6.33 0.55
CA LEU A 11 15.46 5.24 0.43
C LEU A 11 14.75 3.96 -0.04
N ARG A 12 13.65 3.56 0.61
CA ARG A 12 12.87 2.37 0.21
C ARG A 12 12.30 2.48 -1.21
N LYS A 13 11.79 3.64 -1.60
CA LYS A 13 11.36 3.95 -2.98
C LYS A 13 12.51 3.72 -3.96
N ARG A 14 13.70 4.26 -3.67
CA ARG A 14 14.87 4.12 -4.54
C ARG A 14 15.27 2.66 -4.70
N TRP A 15 15.45 1.93 -3.61
CA TRP A 15 15.83 0.51 -3.67
C TRP A 15 14.80 -0.34 -4.42
N SER A 16 13.52 -0.21 -4.08
CA SER A 16 12.45 -0.99 -4.71
C SER A 16 12.30 -0.69 -6.20
N LEU A 17 12.28 0.59 -6.59
CA LEU A 17 12.20 0.97 -8.01
C LEU A 17 13.47 0.60 -8.77
N SER A 18 14.66 0.73 -8.18
CA SER A 18 15.91 0.32 -8.84
C SER A 18 15.93 -1.18 -9.12
N ILE A 19 15.60 -2.02 -8.14
CA ILE A 19 15.51 -3.48 -8.35
C ILE A 19 14.49 -3.78 -9.45
N PHE A 20 13.33 -3.13 -9.39
CA PHE A 20 12.25 -3.32 -10.36
C PHE A 20 12.66 -2.95 -11.80
N ILE A 21 13.30 -1.79 -11.98
CA ILE A 21 13.80 -1.32 -13.27
C ILE A 21 14.88 -2.26 -13.80
N THR A 22 15.81 -2.72 -12.95
CA THR A 22 16.83 -3.69 -13.36
C THR A 22 16.20 -4.99 -13.85
N CYS A 23 15.17 -5.51 -13.16
CA CYS A 23 14.43 -6.68 -13.62
C CYS A 23 13.78 -6.44 -14.99
N ILE A 24 13.16 -5.28 -15.21
CA ILE A 24 12.57 -4.92 -16.51
C ILE A 24 13.63 -4.91 -17.61
N ILE A 25 14.78 -4.29 -17.38
CA ILE A 25 15.87 -4.23 -18.36
C ILE A 25 16.35 -5.64 -18.72
N LEU A 26 16.52 -6.52 -17.74
CA LEU A 26 16.93 -7.91 -17.98
C LEU A 26 15.88 -8.70 -18.76
N MET A 27 14.59 -8.51 -18.48
CA MET A 27 13.51 -9.16 -19.23
C MET A 27 13.47 -8.67 -20.69
N TRP A 28 13.62 -7.37 -20.93
CA TRP A 28 13.71 -6.83 -22.29
C TRP A 28 14.94 -7.33 -23.03
N ALA A 29 16.12 -7.37 -22.38
CA ALA A 29 17.32 -7.93 -22.97
C ALA A 29 17.13 -9.41 -23.38
N GLY A 30 16.53 -10.22 -22.52
CA GLY A 30 16.19 -11.61 -22.83
C GLY A 30 15.20 -11.72 -24.00
N LEU A 31 14.21 -10.83 -24.06
CA LEU A 31 13.26 -10.76 -25.18
C LEU A 31 13.95 -10.44 -26.52
N PHE A 32 14.90 -9.50 -26.54
CA PHE A 32 15.66 -9.18 -27.75
C PHE A 32 16.58 -10.33 -28.21
N ILE A 33 17.18 -11.06 -27.28
CA ILE A 33 17.98 -12.25 -27.61
C ILE A 33 17.10 -13.33 -28.23
N LEU A 34 15.92 -13.59 -27.66
CA LEU A 34 14.96 -14.55 -28.22
C LEU A 34 14.45 -14.14 -29.61
N LEU A 35 14.21 -12.84 -29.84
CA LEU A 35 13.88 -12.33 -31.17
C LEU A 35 14.96 -12.63 -32.19
N TYR A 36 16.21 -12.38 -31.85
CA TYR A 36 17.34 -12.62 -32.74
C TYR A 36 17.39 -14.09 -33.20
N TYR A 37 17.26 -15.04 -32.27
CA TYR A 37 17.25 -16.46 -32.62
C TYR A 37 15.99 -16.89 -33.39
N ALA A 38 14.82 -16.31 -33.08
CA ALA A 38 13.59 -16.60 -33.80
C ALA A 38 13.65 -16.17 -35.28
N PHE A 39 14.29 -15.04 -35.58
CA PHE A 39 14.47 -14.56 -36.96
C PHE A 39 15.59 -15.28 -37.72
N SER A 40 16.59 -15.84 -37.03
CA SER A 40 17.70 -16.55 -37.67
C SER A 40 17.32 -17.96 -38.15
N ASP A 41 16.54 -18.69 -37.36
CA ASP A 41 16.39 -20.14 -37.54
C ASP A 41 14.98 -20.58 -38.01
N ASP A 42 14.13 -19.64 -38.46
CA ASP A 42 12.74 -19.90 -38.92
C ASP A 42 11.92 -20.78 -37.94
N ASN A 43 12.22 -20.61 -36.64
CA ASN A 43 11.77 -21.49 -35.58
C ASN A 43 10.39 -21.07 -35.04
N SER A 44 9.33 -21.51 -35.73
CA SER A 44 7.93 -21.25 -35.35
C SER A 44 7.54 -21.65 -33.91
N TYR A 45 8.30 -22.56 -33.27
CA TYR A 45 8.12 -22.96 -31.87
C TYR A 45 8.45 -21.85 -30.85
N LEU A 46 9.19 -20.80 -31.25
CA LEU A 46 9.54 -19.67 -30.38
C LEU A 46 8.43 -18.62 -30.26
N ASN A 47 7.35 -18.72 -31.05
CA ASN A 47 6.24 -17.76 -31.02
C ASN A 47 5.53 -17.71 -29.65
N PHE A 48 5.27 -18.86 -29.04
CA PHE A 48 4.63 -18.92 -27.72
C PHE A 48 5.50 -18.31 -26.60
N PRO A 49 6.77 -18.70 -26.40
CA PRO A 49 7.61 -18.08 -25.37
C PRO A 49 7.84 -16.59 -25.63
N PHE A 50 7.88 -16.16 -26.90
CA PHE A 50 7.98 -14.76 -27.26
C PHE A 50 6.76 -13.94 -26.78
N LEU A 51 5.54 -14.39 -27.09
CA LEU A 51 4.31 -13.76 -26.64
C LEU A 51 4.20 -13.75 -25.11
N LEU A 52 4.62 -14.84 -24.45
CA LEU A 52 4.61 -14.95 -23.00
C LEU A 52 5.52 -13.91 -22.34
N ILE A 53 6.77 -13.77 -22.81
CA ILE A 53 7.71 -12.80 -22.26
C ILE A 53 7.25 -11.38 -22.54
N LEU A 54 6.73 -11.10 -23.75
CA LEU A 54 6.14 -9.80 -24.07
C LEU A 54 5.00 -9.45 -23.11
N PHE A 55 4.09 -10.40 -22.86
CA PHE A 55 3.00 -10.22 -21.91
C PHE A 55 3.52 -9.93 -20.49
N ILE A 56 4.52 -10.69 -20.02
CA ILE A 56 5.16 -10.46 -18.71
C ILE A 56 5.80 -9.08 -18.66
N CYS A 57 6.53 -8.66 -19.70
CA CYS A 57 7.14 -7.33 -19.78
C CYS A 57 6.10 -6.20 -19.66
N LEU A 58 4.95 -6.34 -20.33
CA LEU A 58 3.85 -5.38 -20.22
C LEU A 58 3.27 -5.35 -18.81
N VAL A 59 2.99 -6.51 -18.21
CA VAL A 59 2.48 -6.62 -16.85
C VAL A 59 3.43 -5.97 -15.84
N PHE A 60 4.73 -6.26 -15.91
CA PHE A 60 5.72 -5.62 -15.05
C PHE A 60 5.81 -4.12 -15.31
N SER A 61 5.82 -3.67 -16.56
CA SER A 61 5.85 -2.23 -16.86
C SER A 61 4.66 -1.50 -16.24
N THR A 62 3.45 -2.06 -16.34
CA THR A 62 2.25 -1.49 -15.68
C THR A 62 2.37 -1.47 -14.16
N LEU A 63 2.89 -2.54 -13.55
CA LEU A 63 3.08 -2.62 -12.10
C LEU A 63 4.08 -1.57 -11.59
N GLY A 64 5.12 -1.25 -12.39
CA GLY A 64 6.06 -0.17 -12.10
C GLY A 64 5.40 1.19 -11.98
N ILE A 65 4.44 1.49 -12.86
CA ILE A 65 3.64 2.74 -12.81
C ILE A 65 2.86 2.81 -11.51
N TYR A 66 2.20 1.72 -11.11
CA TYR A 66 1.45 1.65 -9.84
C TYR A 66 2.36 1.79 -8.63
N MET A 67 3.55 1.16 -8.63
CA MET A 67 4.54 1.34 -7.57
C MET A 67 5.01 2.78 -7.45
N PHE A 68 5.27 3.46 -8.57
CA PHE A 68 5.66 4.87 -8.57
C PHE A 68 4.56 5.76 -7.98
N LYS A 69 3.30 5.55 -8.40
CA LYS A 69 2.13 6.25 -7.84
C LYS A 69 1.98 6.00 -6.34
N PHE A 70 2.12 4.75 -5.90
CA PHE A 70 2.07 4.36 -4.50
C PHE A 70 3.07 5.13 -3.64
N PHE A 71 4.35 5.16 -4.04
CA PHE A 71 5.37 5.89 -3.27
C PHE A 71 5.17 7.40 -3.30
N ASN A 72 4.72 7.96 -4.43
CA ASN A 72 4.42 9.38 -4.50
C ASN A 72 3.26 9.75 -3.58
N ALA A 73 2.20 8.95 -3.54
CA ALA A 73 1.10 9.14 -2.61
C ALA A 73 1.61 9.16 -1.16
N TYR A 74 2.45 8.20 -0.76
CA TYR A 74 3.05 8.19 0.57
C TYR A 74 3.85 9.46 0.89
N ILE A 75 4.73 9.88 -0.02
CA ILE A 75 5.56 11.07 0.18
C ILE A 75 4.68 12.31 0.32
N THR A 76 3.67 12.46 -0.53
CA THR A 76 2.71 13.57 -0.46
C THR A 76 1.93 13.56 0.85
N THR A 77 1.43 12.40 1.30
CA THR A 77 0.71 12.29 2.58
C THR A 77 1.61 12.60 3.77
N VAL A 78 2.83 12.07 3.80
CA VAL A 78 3.80 12.38 4.87
C VAL A 78 4.15 13.86 4.89
N ASN A 79 4.24 14.50 3.71
CA ASN A 79 4.43 15.94 3.58
C ASN A 79 3.24 16.77 4.09
N GLN A 80 2.04 16.19 4.23
CA GLN A 80 0.86 16.85 4.78
C GLN A 80 0.74 16.69 6.30
N LEU A 81 1.54 15.81 6.92
CA LEU A 81 1.50 15.62 8.38
C LEU A 81 1.99 16.87 9.11
N SER A 82 1.21 17.26 10.13
CA SER A 82 1.61 18.18 11.19
C SER A 82 2.71 17.57 12.08
N GLU A 83 3.34 18.39 12.93
CA GLU A 83 4.36 17.89 13.85
C GLU A 83 3.82 16.82 14.81
N LYS A 84 2.61 17.03 15.35
CA LYS A 84 1.91 16.08 16.22
C LYS A 84 1.63 14.75 15.52
N GLU A 85 1.11 14.79 14.30
CA GLU A 85 0.83 13.55 13.55
C GLU A 85 2.12 12.84 13.14
N SER A 86 3.18 13.59 12.82
CA SER A 86 4.49 13.03 12.49
C SER A 86 5.13 12.33 13.69
N SER A 87 4.94 12.83 14.91
CA SER A 87 5.46 12.19 16.11
C SER A 87 4.68 10.91 16.46
N ILE A 88 3.36 10.93 16.32
CA ILE A 88 2.50 9.75 16.46
C ILE A 88 2.88 8.69 15.43
N PHE A 89 3.13 9.08 14.18
CA PHE A 89 3.56 8.16 13.12
C PHE A 89 4.83 7.40 13.53
N VAL A 90 5.86 8.10 14.03
CA VAL A 90 7.12 7.47 14.46
C VAL A 90 6.92 6.62 15.70
N GLY A 91 6.18 7.11 16.69
CA GLY A 91 5.90 6.37 17.92
C GLY A 91 5.17 5.05 17.67
N GLN A 92 4.16 5.07 16.80
CA GLN A 92 3.46 3.84 16.39
C GLN A 92 4.35 2.90 15.57
N GLY A 93 5.30 3.44 14.81
CA GLY A 93 6.23 2.68 13.98
C GLY A 93 7.03 1.64 14.76
N ILE A 94 7.36 1.90 16.04
CA ILE A 94 8.12 0.96 16.89
C ILE A 94 7.36 -0.36 17.11
N LEU A 95 6.03 -0.27 17.20
CA LEU A 95 5.15 -1.42 17.49
C LEU A 95 4.66 -2.12 16.21
N ARG A 96 4.97 -1.58 15.02
CA ARG A 96 4.58 -2.17 13.74
C ARG A 96 5.56 -3.26 13.29
N PRO A 97 5.09 -4.27 12.54
CA PRO A 97 5.98 -5.19 11.82
C PRO A 97 6.97 -4.44 10.93
N PHE A 98 8.17 -5.01 10.72
CA PHE A 98 9.29 -4.36 10.01
C PHE A 98 8.92 -3.70 8.66
N ALA A 99 8.03 -4.34 7.89
CA ALA A 99 7.55 -3.80 6.62
C ALA A 99 6.72 -2.52 6.83
N GLU A 100 5.85 -2.49 7.83
CA GLU A 100 4.90 -1.41 8.12
C GLU A 100 5.48 -0.27 8.98
N GLN A 101 6.65 -0.43 9.59
CA GLN A 101 7.29 0.62 10.41
C GLN A 101 7.37 1.96 9.67
N TRP A 102 7.68 1.90 8.38
CA TRP A 102 7.86 3.09 7.52
C TRP A 102 6.84 3.18 6.39
N LEU A 103 6.07 2.11 6.13
CA LEU A 103 5.05 2.01 5.08
C LEU A 103 3.79 1.36 5.67
N PRO A 104 3.11 2.02 6.62
CA PRO A 104 1.91 1.46 7.25
C PRO A 104 0.75 1.40 6.27
N SER A 105 -0.10 0.38 6.38
CA SER A 105 -1.26 0.18 5.49
C SER A 105 -2.22 1.38 5.40
N PHE A 106 -2.22 2.27 6.39
CA PHE A 106 -2.92 3.55 6.35
C PHE A 106 -2.21 4.62 7.18
N ILE A 107 -2.51 5.88 6.89
CA ILE A 107 -2.07 7.06 7.66
C ILE A 107 -3.31 7.91 7.97
N ILE A 108 -3.41 8.38 9.22
CA ILE A 108 -4.43 9.33 9.65
C ILE A 108 -3.79 10.70 9.73
N TYR A 109 -4.47 11.70 9.16
CA TYR A 109 -4.01 13.08 9.17
C TYR A 109 -5.18 14.01 8.84
N GLN A 110 -5.20 15.23 9.36
CA GLN A 110 -6.20 16.27 9.00
C GLN A 110 -7.65 15.74 8.95
N ASP A 111 -8.09 15.03 10.01
CA ASP A 111 -9.44 14.46 10.13
C ASP A 111 -9.87 13.49 9.01
N LYS A 112 -8.89 12.89 8.33
CA LYS A 112 -9.10 11.83 7.33
C LYS A 112 -8.14 10.67 7.55
N VAL A 113 -8.54 9.53 7.01
CA VAL A 113 -7.72 8.33 6.92
C VAL A 113 -7.44 8.01 5.44
N GLN A 114 -6.17 7.86 5.09
CA GLN A 114 -5.75 7.41 3.77
C GLN A 114 -5.18 6.01 3.83
N PHE A 115 -5.73 5.12 3.02
CA PHE A 115 -5.27 3.75 2.87
C PHE A 115 -4.28 3.65 1.71
N PHE A 116 -3.27 2.81 1.88
CA PHE A 116 -2.26 2.59 0.86
C PHE A 116 -2.30 1.15 0.38
N LYS A 117 -2.74 0.95 -0.85
CA LYS A 117 -2.56 -0.28 -1.63
C LYS A 117 -1.83 0.05 -2.91
N ILE A 118 -1.12 -0.89 -3.50
CA ILE A 118 -0.35 -0.65 -4.74
C ILE A 118 -1.25 -0.05 -5.85
N PHE A 119 -2.46 -0.58 -6.02
CA PHE A 119 -3.36 -0.18 -7.11
C PHE A 119 -4.24 1.03 -6.82
N ASN A 120 -4.51 1.35 -5.55
CA ASN A 120 -5.40 2.44 -5.17
C ASN A 120 -5.03 2.99 -3.78
N GLN A 121 -5.09 4.32 -3.62
CA GLN A 121 -4.76 5.00 -2.36
C GLN A 121 -5.91 5.91 -1.87
N PRO A 122 -7.09 5.34 -1.55
CA PRO A 122 -8.27 6.10 -1.23
C PRO A 122 -8.10 6.82 0.12
N ALA A 123 -8.61 8.06 0.18
CA ALA A 123 -8.70 8.85 1.39
C ALA A 123 -10.17 9.09 1.74
N TYR A 124 -10.49 8.97 3.03
CA TYR A 124 -11.83 9.18 3.55
C TYR A 124 -11.76 10.13 4.74
N THR A 125 -12.50 11.23 4.66
CA THR A 125 -12.80 12.10 5.80
C THR A 125 -13.67 11.36 6.80
N PHE A 126 -13.44 11.55 8.10
CA PHE A 126 -14.21 10.84 9.12
C PHE A 126 -15.71 11.19 9.10
N THR A 127 -16.06 12.37 8.61
CA THR A 127 -17.45 12.82 8.40
C THR A 127 -18.19 11.98 7.38
N ASP A 128 -17.49 11.45 6.38
CA ASP A 128 -18.08 10.71 5.26
C ASP A 128 -18.17 9.22 5.55
N ILE A 129 -17.60 8.78 6.68
CA ILE A 129 -17.65 7.41 7.16
C ILE A 129 -18.87 7.24 8.06
N LYS A 130 -19.73 6.30 7.69
CA LYS A 130 -20.87 5.85 8.49
C LYS A 130 -20.45 4.84 9.56
N SER A 131 -19.62 3.87 9.18
CA SER A 131 -19.15 2.85 10.13
C SER A 131 -17.77 2.31 9.79
N ILE A 132 -17.07 1.87 10.84
CA ILE A 132 -15.79 1.16 10.76
C ILE A 132 -15.95 -0.17 11.49
N HIS A 133 -15.75 -1.26 10.77
CA HIS A 133 -15.81 -2.62 11.31
C HIS A 133 -14.42 -3.24 11.33
N PHE A 134 -13.98 -3.69 12.49
CA PHE A 134 -12.72 -4.41 12.66
C PHE A 134 -13.02 -5.91 12.82
N LYS A 135 -12.71 -6.68 11.77
CA LYS A 135 -12.86 -8.13 11.77
C LYS A 135 -11.49 -8.80 11.87
N ARG A 136 -11.34 -9.73 12.81
CA ARG A 136 -10.11 -10.52 12.93
C ARG A 136 -9.90 -11.42 11.71
N PHE A 137 -8.66 -11.48 11.23
CA PHE A 137 -8.27 -12.46 10.23
C PHE A 137 -7.88 -13.76 10.94
N ASN A 138 -8.73 -14.80 10.84
CA ASN A 138 -8.51 -16.07 11.56
C ASN A 138 -7.52 -17.02 10.84
N PHE A 139 -7.08 -16.68 9.63
CA PHE A 139 -6.22 -17.55 8.81
C PHE A 139 -4.73 -17.46 9.15
N THR A 140 -4.25 -16.36 9.75
CA THR A 140 -2.86 -16.21 10.16
C THR A 140 -2.73 -16.39 11.68
N ARG A 141 -1.73 -17.17 12.14
CA ARG A 141 -1.44 -17.36 13.58
C ARG A 141 -1.11 -16.05 14.31
N SER A 142 -0.77 -14.99 13.57
CA SER A 142 -0.58 -13.63 14.11
C SER A 142 -1.93 -13.07 14.57
N ARG A 143 -2.11 -12.93 15.88
CA ARG A 143 -3.35 -12.38 16.50
C ARG A 143 -3.63 -10.92 16.13
N GLN A 144 -2.79 -10.28 15.32
CA GLN A 144 -2.82 -8.85 15.09
C GLN A 144 -3.40 -8.48 13.71
N ASP A 145 -3.43 -9.39 12.73
CA ASP A 145 -3.95 -9.08 11.40
C ASP A 145 -5.47 -8.82 11.43
N CYS A 146 -5.88 -7.70 10.84
CA CYS A 146 -7.25 -7.23 10.89
C CYS A 146 -7.75 -6.82 9.50
N ARG A 147 -9.00 -7.17 9.20
CA ARG A 147 -9.75 -6.61 8.08
C ARG A 147 -10.56 -5.42 8.59
N ILE A 148 -10.19 -4.23 8.15
CA ILE A 148 -10.94 -3.00 8.36
C ILE A 148 -11.97 -2.88 7.22
N THR A 149 -13.24 -2.77 7.56
CA THR A 149 -14.29 -2.43 6.61
C THR A 149 -14.80 -1.03 6.90
N ILE A 150 -14.69 -0.14 5.92
CA ILE A 150 -15.22 1.22 5.97
C ILE A 150 -16.50 1.25 5.16
N GLN A 151 -17.59 1.66 5.79
CA GLN A 151 -18.84 1.97 5.12
C GLN A 151 -19.01 3.48 5.06
N LEU A 152 -19.17 4.02 3.86
CA LEU A 152 -19.45 5.43 3.64
C LEU A 152 -20.93 5.75 3.88
N VAL A 153 -21.25 7.03 4.09
CA VAL A 153 -22.63 7.52 4.27
C VAL A 153 -23.53 7.14 3.08
N ASN A 154 -22.98 7.12 1.86
CA ASN A 154 -23.69 6.70 0.63
C ASN A 154 -23.93 5.18 0.52
N GLY A 155 -23.52 4.39 1.52
CA GLY A 155 -23.71 2.93 1.55
C GLY A 155 -22.57 2.10 0.94
N THR A 156 -21.61 2.73 0.25
CA THR A 156 -20.46 2.03 -0.34
C THR A 156 -19.58 1.42 0.74
N LYS A 157 -19.14 0.17 0.54
CA LYS A 157 -18.28 -0.56 1.47
C LYS A 157 -16.92 -0.83 0.85
N HIS A 158 -15.87 -0.55 1.62
CA HIS A 158 -14.49 -0.80 1.23
C HIS A 158 -13.79 -1.67 2.27
N HIS A 159 -12.96 -2.60 1.79
CA HIS A 159 -12.27 -3.56 2.65
C HIS A 159 -10.76 -3.40 2.53
N TYR A 160 -10.10 -3.29 3.68
CA TYR A 160 -8.66 -3.12 3.81
C TYR A 160 -8.11 -4.20 4.71
N HIS A 161 -7.08 -4.89 4.23
CA HIS A 161 -6.29 -5.78 5.07
C HIS A 161 -5.16 -4.95 5.66
N VAL A 162 -5.01 -4.99 6.99
CA VAL A 162 -3.98 -4.25 7.71
C VAL A 162 -3.19 -5.26 8.53
N HIS A 163 -1.86 -5.25 8.36
CA HIS A 163 -0.99 -6.09 9.19
C HIS A 163 -0.89 -5.44 10.57
N GLY A 164 -1.07 -6.28 11.57
CA GLY A 164 -1.54 -5.81 12.85
C GLY A 164 -0.65 -4.83 13.61
N ASN A 165 -1.30 -3.80 14.16
CA ASN A 165 -0.84 -3.07 15.33
C ASN A 165 -2.07 -2.60 16.14
N LEU A 166 -2.23 -3.11 17.35
CA LEU A 166 -3.31 -2.73 18.27
C LEU A 166 -3.36 -1.22 18.50
N THR A 167 -2.19 -0.59 18.68
CA THR A 167 -2.07 0.85 18.93
C THR A 167 -2.56 1.67 17.74
N GLN A 168 -2.28 1.22 16.51
CA GLN A 168 -2.75 1.91 15.31
C GLN A 168 -4.27 1.74 15.11
N ARG A 169 -4.83 0.58 15.50
CA ARG A 169 -6.29 0.37 15.50
C ARG A 169 -6.99 1.26 16.52
N ILE A 170 -6.50 1.28 17.76
CA ILE A 170 -7.04 2.13 18.83
C ILE A 170 -6.96 3.61 18.40
N TYR A 171 -5.83 4.01 17.81
CA TYR A 171 -5.68 5.37 17.30
C TYR A 171 -6.71 5.70 16.21
N LEU A 172 -6.93 4.82 15.23
CA LEU A 172 -7.97 5.00 14.22
C LEU A 172 -9.37 5.11 14.84
N LYS A 173 -9.69 4.25 15.81
CA LYS A 173 -10.97 4.30 16.53
C LYS A 173 -11.17 5.64 17.23
N ASN A 174 -10.17 6.11 17.96
CA ASN A 174 -10.25 7.34 18.74
C ASN A 174 -10.36 8.58 17.85
N GLU A 175 -9.53 8.68 16.81
CA GLU A 175 -9.57 9.81 15.87
C GLU A 175 -10.87 9.81 15.07
N ALA A 176 -11.38 8.65 14.68
CA ALA A 176 -12.65 8.56 13.97
C ALA A 176 -13.85 8.98 14.84
N LEU A 177 -13.87 8.61 16.13
CA LEU A 177 -14.90 9.05 17.09
C LEU A 177 -14.79 10.56 17.38
N ALA A 178 -13.56 11.09 17.46
CA ALA A 178 -13.33 12.51 17.66
C ALA A 178 -13.81 13.34 16.46
N GLY A 179 -13.49 12.89 15.24
CA GLY A 179 -13.89 13.57 14.00
C GLY A 179 -15.36 13.39 13.63
N ASN A 180 -15.99 12.29 14.04
CA ASN A 180 -17.42 12.03 13.82
C ASN A 180 -18.01 11.21 14.99
N PRO A 181 -18.59 11.87 16.01
CA PRO A 181 -19.17 11.18 17.17
C PRO A 181 -20.31 10.21 16.86
N LYS A 182 -20.93 10.32 15.67
CA LYS A 182 -22.03 9.45 15.22
C LYS A 182 -21.55 8.20 14.48
N ILE A 183 -20.24 8.07 14.26
CA ILE A 183 -19.66 6.93 13.55
C ILE A 183 -19.91 5.64 14.33
N MET A 184 -20.42 4.60 13.67
CA MET A 184 -20.60 3.30 14.30
C MET A 184 -19.28 2.52 14.23
N ILE A 185 -18.75 2.10 15.38
CA ILE A 185 -17.53 1.29 15.45
C ILE A 185 -17.86 -0.07 16.06
N ASP A 186 -17.66 -1.11 15.28
CA ASP A 186 -17.75 -2.51 15.73
C ASP A 186 -16.33 -3.09 15.75
N ASP A 187 -15.83 -3.39 16.94
CA ASP A 187 -14.50 -3.96 17.16
C ASP A 187 -14.63 -5.36 17.77
N GLN A 188 -14.42 -6.39 16.95
CA GLN A 188 -14.48 -7.81 17.37
C GLN A 188 -13.31 -8.24 18.27
N TYR A 189 -12.46 -7.30 18.69
CA TYR A 189 -11.38 -7.50 19.64
C TYR A 189 -11.66 -6.91 21.02
N ALA A 190 -12.83 -6.27 21.22
CA ALA A 190 -13.26 -5.70 22.51
C ALA A 190 -13.75 -6.78 23.48
#